data_AF-A0A9P6TTR4-F1
#
_entry.id   AF-A0A9P6TTR4-F1
#
_cell.length_a   1.000
_cell.length_b   1.000
_cell.length_c   1.000
_cell.angle_alpha   90.00
_cell.angle_beta   90.00
_cell.angle_gamma   90.00
#
_symmetry.space_group_name_H-M   'P 1'
#
loop_
_entity.id
_entity.type
_entity.pdbx_description
1 polymer ?
#
loop_
_entity_poly.entity_id
_entity_poly.type
_entity_poly.pdbx_seq_one_letter_code
_entity_poly.pdbx_strand_id
1 'polypeptide(L)'
;MFLRSIGITRSPWAKFYSTKTNEFRGASLVRTRDEAKLTECDVVVDVGGVYDPQRRRFDHHQAGFKETFHKKSAIKLSSAGLIYK
;
A
#
# COMPACT_ATOMS: atom_id res chain seq x y z
N MET A 1 -21.08 -10.53 0.80
CA MET A 1 -19.64 -10.73 1.06
C MET A 1 -18.90 -9.68 0.24
N PHE A 2 -18.49 -8.56 0.85
CA PHE A 2 -17.79 -7.51 0.12
C PHE A 2 -16.38 -8.01 -0.20
N LEU A 3 -16.09 -8.22 -1.49
CA LEU A 3 -14.76 -8.53 -1.98
C LEU A 3 -13.87 -7.33 -1.71
N ARG A 4 -12.98 -7.44 -0.73
CA ARG A 4 -11.96 -6.41 -0.45
C ARG A 4 -11.02 -6.28 -1.65
N SER A 5 -10.55 -5.08 -1.95
CA SER A 5 -9.72 -4.78 -3.11
C SER A 5 -8.40 -4.11 -2.75
N ILE A 6 -7.31 -4.54 -3.41
CA ILE A 6 -5.96 -4.01 -3.21
C ILE A 6 -5.50 -3.34 -4.50
N GLY A 7 -5.23 -2.04 -4.45
CA GLY A 7 -4.63 -1.28 -5.55
C GLY A 7 -3.10 -1.41 -5.55
N ILE A 8 -2.50 -1.82 -6.67
CA ILE A 8 -1.03 -1.90 -6.82
C ILE A 8 -0.58 -1.73 -8.28
N THR A 9 0.72 -1.58 -8.55
CA THR A 9 1.27 -1.63 -9.91
C THR A 9 2.00 -2.95 -10.21
N ARG A 10 3.17 -3.19 -9.60
CA ARG A 10 4.05 -4.34 -9.95
C ARG A 10 4.70 -5.05 -8.76
N SER A 11 4.38 -4.63 -7.54
CA SER A 11 5.04 -5.18 -6.35
C SER A 11 4.58 -6.61 -6.03
N PRO A 12 5.50 -7.54 -5.67
CA PRO A 12 5.13 -8.87 -5.17
C PRO A 12 4.37 -8.80 -3.84
N TRP A 13 4.40 -7.66 -3.15
CA TRP A 13 3.78 -7.45 -1.84
C TRP A 13 2.26 -7.52 -1.88
N ALA A 14 1.62 -7.16 -3.00
CA ALA A 14 0.19 -7.36 -3.18
C ALA A 14 -0.26 -8.80 -2.93
N LYS A 15 0.53 -9.76 -3.40
CA LYS A 15 0.26 -11.19 -3.23
C LYS A 15 0.49 -11.64 -1.79
N PHE A 16 1.40 -10.97 -1.07
CA PHE A 16 1.57 -11.17 0.36
C PHE A 16 0.35 -10.68 1.15
N TYR A 17 -0.16 -9.47 0.89
CA TYR A 17 -1.35 -8.94 1.57
C TYR A 17 -2.58 -9.82 1.37
N SER A 18 -2.84 -10.26 0.13
CA SER A 18 -4.02 -11.07 -0.19
C SER A 18 -3.98 -12.52 0.30
N THR A 19 -2.82 -13.01 0.75
CA THR A 19 -2.65 -14.41 1.19
C THR A 19 -2.24 -14.55 2.65
N LYS A 20 -1.55 -13.56 3.22
CA LYS A 20 -0.95 -13.64 4.56
C LYS A 20 -1.65 -12.82 5.62
N THR A 21 -2.57 -11.92 5.24
CA THR A 21 -3.43 -11.23 6.21
C THR A 21 -4.78 -11.94 6.28
N ASN A 22 -5.34 -12.07 7.49
CA ASN A 22 -6.69 -12.63 7.65
C ASN A 22 -7.75 -11.65 7.10
N GLU A 23 -7.44 -10.37 7.16
CA GLU A 23 -8.31 -9.28 6.74
C GLU A 23 -8.47 -9.17 5.21
N PHE A 24 -7.41 -9.42 4.43
CA PHE A 24 -7.45 -9.35 2.96
C PHE A 24 -7.35 -10.72 2.29
N ARG A 25 -7.56 -11.81 3.04
CA ARG A 25 -7.54 -13.16 2.48
C ARG A 25 -8.57 -13.28 1.36
N GLY A 26 -8.13 -13.55 0.15
CA GLY A 26 -9.01 -13.66 -1.03
C GLY A 26 -9.44 -12.31 -1.62
N ALA A 27 -8.81 -11.20 -1.25
CA ALA A 27 -9.05 -9.89 -1.85
C ALA A 27 -8.68 -9.87 -3.34
N SER A 28 -9.48 -9.12 -4.12
CA SER A 28 -9.24 -8.87 -5.53
C SER A 28 -8.07 -7.90 -5.72
N LEU A 29 -7.18 -8.21 -6.66
CA LEU A 29 -6.05 -7.35 -6.97
C LEU A 29 -6.33 -6.45 -8.17
N VAL A 30 -6.35 -5.14 -7.93
CA VAL A 30 -6.53 -4.13 -8.98
C VAL A 30 -5.15 -3.58 -9.37
N ARG A 31 -4.67 -3.95 -10.56
CA ARG A 31 -3.39 -3.46 -11.08
C ARG A 31 -3.59 -2.24 -11.97
N THR A 32 -3.39 -1.04 -11.42
CA THR A 32 -3.64 0.22 -12.13
C THR A 32 -2.83 1.38 -11.54
N ARG A 33 -2.70 2.47 -12.32
CA ARG A 33 -2.25 3.79 -11.87
C ARG A 33 -3.35 4.85 -11.94
N ASP A 34 -4.54 4.46 -12.39
CA ASP A 34 -5.71 5.32 -12.50
C ASP A 34 -6.21 5.68 -11.10
N GLU A 35 -6.11 6.95 -10.74
CA GLU A 35 -6.50 7.47 -9.42
C GLU A 35 -7.98 7.22 -9.09
N ALA A 36 -8.87 7.23 -10.08
CA ALA A 36 -10.28 6.97 -9.87
C ALA A 36 -10.48 5.53 -9.35
N LYS A 37 -9.84 4.56 -10.01
CA LYS A 37 -9.88 3.15 -9.60
C LYS A 37 -9.15 2.89 -8.28
N LEU A 38 -8.07 3.62 -8.00
CA LEU A 38 -7.36 3.53 -6.72
C LEU A 38 -8.19 4.10 -5.56
N THR A 39 -9.05 5.08 -5.82
CA THR A 39 -9.95 5.65 -4.81
C THR A 39 -11.01 4.64 -4.36
N GLU A 40 -11.45 3.77 -5.26
CA GLU A 40 -12.39 2.67 -4.98
C GLU A 40 -11.75 1.53 -4.18
N CYS A 41 -10.42 1.45 -4.13
CA CYS A 41 -9.72 0.37 -3.44
C CYS A 41 -9.75 0.55 -1.91
N ASP A 42 -9.93 -0.56 -1.18
CA ASP A 42 -9.90 -0.57 0.28
C ASP A 42 -8.54 -0.16 0.84
N VAL A 43 -7.47 -0.66 0.20
CA VAL A 43 -6.08 -0.38 0.51
C VAL A 43 -5.32 -0.14 -0.79
N VAL A 44 -4.42 0.82 -0.77
CA VAL A 44 -3.52 1.09 -1.90
C VAL A 44 -2.10 1.08 -1.39
N VAL A 45 -1.26 0.31 -2.08
CA VAL A 45 0.14 0.13 -1.74
C VAL A 45 0.97 0.41 -2.98
N ASP A 46 2.13 1.04 -2.80
CA ASP A 46 3.15 1.13 -3.87
C ASP A 46 2.75 1.97 -5.11
N VAL A 47 1.60 2.64 -5.07
CA VAL A 47 1.05 3.47 -6.14
C VAL A 47 0.15 4.56 -5.58
N GLY A 48 0.00 5.65 -6.33
CA GLY A 48 -0.89 6.76 -6.01
C GLY A 48 -0.20 7.93 -5.34
N GLY A 49 1.10 7.84 -5.04
CA GLY A 49 1.92 8.95 -4.55
C GLY A 49 1.56 9.46 -3.16
N VAL A 50 0.72 8.73 -2.41
CA VAL A 50 0.16 9.17 -1.13
C VAL A 50 0.55 8.20 -0.01
N TYR A 51 0.92 8.78 1.14
CA TYR A 51 1.05 8.08 2.41
C TYR A 51 0.05 8.67 3.39
N ASP A 52 -0.97 7.89 3.71
CA ASP A 52 -2.02 8.22 4.66
C ASP A 52 -2.47 6.92 5.35
N PRO A 53 -1.97 6.64 6.56
CA PRO A 53 -2.37 5.46 7.33
C PRO A 53 -3.86 5.40 7.65
N GLN A 54 -4.51 6.56 7.88
CA GLN A 54 -5.95 6.61 8.19
C GLN A 54 -6.79 6.18 6.98
N ARG A 55 -6.33 6.52 5.77
CA ARG A 55 -6.95 6.11 4.50
C ARG A 55 -6.37 4.83 3.91
N ARG A 56 -5.48 4.16 4.63
CA ARG A 56 -4.78 2.93 4.18
C ARG A 56 -4.11 3.12 2.80
N ARG A 57 -3.39 4.22 2.64
CA ARG A 57 -2.60 4.56 1.45
C ARG A 57 -1.11 4.52 1.82
N PHE A 58 -0.34 3.68 1.15
CA PHE A 58 1.03 3.37 1.53
C PHE A 58 1.95 3.35 0.31
N ASP A 59 2.09 4.50 -0.35
CA ASP A 59 3.07 4.67 -1.43
C ASP A 59 4.32 5.41 -0.93
N HIS A 60 5.49 4.85 -1.21
CA HIS A 60 6.79 5.41 -0.86
C HIS A 60 7.48 6.10 -2.05
N HIS A 61 6.91 6.04 -3.26
CA HIS A 61 7.49 6.63 -4.49
C HIS A 61 7.33 8.16 -4.61
N GLN A 62 6.97 8.83 -3.52
CA GLN A 62 6.76 10.27 -3.47
C GLN A 62 8.10 11.01 -3.52
N ALA A 63 8.18 12.08 -4.30
CA ALA A 63 9.32 12.97 -4.28
C ALA A 63 9.50 13.55 -2.87
N GLY A 64 10.71 13.42 -2.31
CA GLY A 64 11.00 13.90 -0.96
C GLY A 64 10.51 12.99 0.18
N PHE A 65 10.05 11.76 -0.11
CA PHE A 65 9.71 10.78 0.93
C PHE A 65 10.88 10.52 1.88
N LYS A 66 10.63 10.62 3.18
CA LYS A 66 11.64 10.57 4.26
C LYS A 66 11.22 9.70 5.44
N GLU A 67 10.14 8.93 5.32
CA GLU A 67 9.66 8.13 6.46
C GLU A 67 10.63 6.99 6.78
N THR A 68 10.93 6.87 8.07
CA THR A 68 11.81 5.86 8.67
C THR A 68 11.20 5.37 9.99
N PHE A 69 11.57 4.18 10.47
CA PHE A 69 11.06 3.66 11.76
C PHE A 69 11.52 4.49 12.97
N HIS A 70 12.71 5.07 12.89
CA HIS A 70 13.28 5.92 13.94
C HIS A 70 13.86 7.16 13.31
N LYS A 71 13.74 8.32 13.98
CA LYS A 71 14.26 9.61 13.49
C LYS A 71 15.77 9.59 13.13
N LYS A 72 16.52 8.63 13.66
CA LYS A 72 17.96 8.44 13.42
C LYS A 72 18.30 7.41 12.33
N SER A 73 17.30 6.68 11.82
CA SER A 73 17.54 5.69 10.77
C SER A 73 17.75 6.39 9.43
N ALA A 74 18.77 5.96 8.69
CA ALA A 74 19.01 6.39 7.31
C ALA A 74 18.18 5.60 6.28
N ILE A 75 17.54 4.50 6.70
CA ILE A 75 16.81 3.59 5.81
C ILE A 75 15.36 4.05 5.69
N LYS A 76 14.98 4.44 4.47
CA LYS A 76 13.60 4.79 4.10
C LYS A 76 12.71 3.56 4.06
N LEU A 77 11.46 3.72 4.46
CA LEU A 77 10.47 2.65 4.47
C LEU A 77 9.98 2.31 3.06
N SER A 78 9.83 1.02 2.79
CA SER A 78 9.03 0.52 1.68
C SER A 78 7.55 0.61 2.03
N SER A 79 6.68 0.36 1.05
CA SER A 79 5.22 0.23 1.24
C SER A 79 4.85 -0.76 2.35
N ALA A 80 5.60 -1.87 2.50
CA ALA A 80 5.40 -2.82 3.60
C ALA A 80 5.82 -2.21 4.95
N GLY A 81 6.97 -1.53 5.01
CA GLY A 81 7.41 -0.84 6.22
C GLY A 81 6.44 0.25 6.68
N LEU A 82 5.84 0.98 5.73
CA LEU A 82 4.83 2.02 6.01
C LEU A 82 3.55 1.49 6.65
N ILE A 83 3.21 0.22 6.43
CA ILE A 83 2.02 -0.43 6.99
C ILE A 83 2.22 -0.79 8.46
N TYR A 84 3.45 -1.04 8.90
CA TYR A 84 3.80 -1.45 10.26
C TYR A 84 4.44 -0.35 11.10
N LYS A 85 4.56 0.86 10.55
CA LYS A 85 5.10 2.04 11.25
C LYS A 85 4.04 2.63 12.17
#